data_AF-A0A5K7YA24-F1
#
_entry.id   AF-A0A5K7YA24-F1
#
_cell.length_a   1.000
_cell.length_b   1.000
_cell.length_c   1.000
_cell.angle_alpha   90.00
_cell.angle_beta   90.00
_cell.angle_gamma   90.00
#
_symmetry.space_group_name_H-M   'P 1'
#
loop_
_entity.id
_entity.type
_entity.pdbx_description
1 polymer ?
#
loop_
_entity_poly.entity_id
_entity_poly.type
_entity_poly.pdbx_seq_one_letter_code
_entity_poly.pdbx_strand_id
1 'polypeptide(L)'
;MRASGERLVFLAGRRALESIRSQGLSPDHVKVVAGAAGGPKWLILGHLDRVLFGIWFRERREPLHLLGSSIGSWRFAADSCADPVAAIDRMEAAYIHQAYDKQPAPREISEKSRAIIAQTLGSEGPVDVLDHPVSRSVRRRHHRQTAACLPSSFCGSVLENGYPLVIPIPVPVRAGA
;
A
#
# COMPACT_ATOMS: atom_id res chain seq x y z
N MET A 1 -30.74 -0.85 -14.93
CA MET A 1 -29.58 -0.11 -14.36
C MET A 1 -29.77 -0.01 -12.85
N ARG A 2 -28.95 -0.71 -12.06
CA ARG A 2 -28.84 -0.41 -10.62
C ARG A 2 -27.64 0.53 -10.47
N ALA A 3 -27.89 1.79 -10.14
CA ALA A 3 -26.85 2.59 -9.52
C ALA A 3 -26.69 2.07 -8.09
N SER A 4 -25.53 1.53 -7.71
CA SER A 4 -25.14 1.50 -6.30
C SER A 4 -23.92 2.39 -6.15
N GLY A 5 -24.10 3.52 -5.47
CA GLY A 5 -23.06 4.51 -5.16
C GLY A 5 -22.10 4.04 -4.05
N GLU A 6 -21.74 2.76 -4.04
CA GLU A 6 -20.78 2.22 -3.08
C GLU A 6 -19.36 2.57 -3.53
N ARG A 7 -18.84 3.66 -2.97
CA ARG A 7 -17.48 4.16 -3.23
C ARG A 7 -16.39 3.41 -2.44
N LEU A 8 -16.80 2.56 -1.49
CA LEU A 8 -15.93 1.75 -0.64
C LEU A 8 -16.62 0.43 -0.31
N VAL A 9 -15.93 -0.69 -0.53
CA VAL A 9 -16.43 -2.05 -0.27
C VAL A 9 -15.56 -2.71 0.78
N PHE A 10 -16.18 -3.20 1.86
CA PHE A 10 -15.51 -4.00 2.88
C PHE A 10 -15.75 -5.49 2.64
N LEU A 11 -14.67 -6.22 2.38
CA LEU A 11 -14.70 -7.68 2.25
C LEU A 11 -14.15 -8.29 3.53
N ALA A 12 -14.96 -9.09 4.22
CA ALA A 12 -14.58 -9.72 5.47
C ALA A 12 -15.06 -11.18 5.50
N GLY A 13 -14.18 -12.08 5.96
CA GLY A 13 -14.57 -13.45 6.30
C GLY A 13 -15.50 -13.48 7.51
N ARG A 14 -16.18 -14.62 7.73
CA ARG A 14 -17.25 -14.77 8.74
C ARG A 14 -16.86 -14.24 10.13
N ARG A 15 -15.70 -14.66 10.64
CA ARG A 15 -15.19 -14.26 11.97
C ARG A 15 -14.88 -12.77 12.06
N ALA A 16 -14.24 -12.20 11.03
CA ALA A 16 -13.93 -10.78 10.98
C ALA A 16 -15.22 -9.94 10.91
N LEU A 17 -16.20 -10.38 10.12
CA LEU A 17 -17.49 -9.71 10.01
C LEU A 17 -18.27 -9.73 11.33
N GLU A 18 -18.30 -10.85 12.04
CA GLU A 18 -18.92 -10.96 13.37
C GLU A 18 -18.26 -10.03 14.40
N SER A 19 -16.92 -9.99 14.42
CA SER A 19 -16.16 -9.08 15.29
C SER A 19 -16.43 -7.61 14.95
N ILE A 20 -16.38 -7.22 13.68
CA ILE A 20 -16.65 -5.85 13.24
C ILE A 20 -18.09 -5.42 13.56
N ARG A 21 -19.06 -6.32 13.42
CA ARG A 21 -20.47 -6.02 13.76
C ARG A 21 -20.69 -5.83 15.26
N SER A 22 -19.97 -6.56 16.10
CA SER A 22 -20.14 -6.49 17.56
C SER A 22 -19.32 -5.37 18.22
N GLN A 23 -18.13 -5.07 17.70
CA GLN A 23 -17.15 -4.17 18.34
C GLN A 23 -16.78 -2.96 17.48
N GLY A 24 -17.27 -2.88 16.24
CA GLY A 24 -16.83 -1.89 15.26
C GLY A 24 -15.50 -2.26 14.58
N LEU A 25 -15.10 -1.45 13.60
CA LEU A 25 -13.81 -1.59 12.92
C LEU A 25 -12.79 -0.62 13.54
N SER A 26 -11.92 -1.16 14.40
CA SER A 26 -10.77 -0.44 14.96
C SER A 26 -9.55 -0.55 14.04
N PRO A 27 -8.65 0.47 14.00
CA PRO A 27 -7.37 0.37 13.33
C PRO A 27 -6.59 -0.89 13.73
N ASP A 28 -6.62 -1.27 15.02
CA ASP A 28 -5.88 -2.42 15.55
C ASP A 28 -6.39 -3.77 15.02
N HIS A 29 -7.61 -3.82 14.45
CA HIS A 29 -8.12 -5.02 13.77
C HIS A 29 -7.40 -5.28 12.44
N VAL A 30 -6.81 -4.26 11.82
CA VAL A 30 -5.99 -4.40 10.61
C VAL A 30 -4.56 -4.72 11.03
N LYS A 31 -4.06 -5.90 10.65
CA LYS A 31 -2.67 -6.29 10.96
C LYS A 31 -1.72 -6.16 9.77
N VAL A 32 -2.27 -6.12 8.56
CA VAL A 32 -1.51 -6.07 7.32
C VAL A 32 -2.15 -5.11 6.33
N VAL A 33 -1.34 -4.23 5.74
CA VAL A 33 -1.71 -3.45 4.55
C VAL A 33 -0.88 -3.97 3.37
N ALA A 34 -1.55 -4.40 2.31
CA ALA A 34 -0.92 -4.96 1.12
C ALA A 34 -1.04 -4.00 -0.07
N GLY A 35 0.10 -3.64 -0.66
CA GLY A 35 0.22 -2.68 -1.76
C GLY A 35 0.79 -3.35 -2.99
N ALA A 36 -0.05 -3.62 -3.99
CA ALA A 36 0.40 -4.19 -5.26
C ALA A 36 1.09 -3.15 -6.16
N ALA A 37 1.90 -3.64 -7.10
CA ALA A 37 2.36 -2.84 -8.23
C ALA A 37 1.16 -2.36 -9.07
N GLY A 38 1.17 -1.09 -9.49
CA GLY A 38 0.02 -0.52 -10.20
C GLY A 38 0.32 0.63 -11.15
N GLY A 39 1.59 0.96 -11.40
CA GLY A 39 1.93 2.18 -12.17
C GLY A 39 1.24 3.41 -11.57
N PRO A 40 0.63 4.30 -12.36
CA PRO A 40 0.02 5.55 -11.89
C PRO A 40 -1.26 5.36 -11.06
N LYS A 41 -1.78 4.12 -10.91
CA LYS A 41 -2.96 3.84 -10.06
C LYS A 41 -2.75 4.26 -8.61
N TRP A 42 -1.50 4.33 -8.18
CA TRP A 42 -1.14 4.77 -6.85
C TRP A 42 -1.60 6.20 -6.55
N LEU A 43 -1.74 7.08 -7.56
CA LEU A 43 -2.16 8.48 -7.36
C LEU A 43 -3.54 8.56 -6.68
N ILE A 44 -4.50 7.74 -7.14
CA ILE A 44 -5.82 7.67 -6.51
C ILE A 44 -5.72 7.04 -5.11
N LEU A 45 -4.88 6.01 -4.96
CA LEU A 45 -4.67 5.35 -3.68
C LEU A 45 -3.94 6.22 -2.66
N GLY A 46 -3.13 7.18 -3.10
CA GLY A 46 -2.45 8.14 -2.24
C GLY A 46 -3.44 9.01 -1.46
N HIS A 47 -4.64 9.26 -1.98
CA HIS A 47 -5.69 9.92 -1.19
C HIS A 47 -6.22 9.02 -0.06
N LEU A 48 -6.35 7.72 -0.32
CA LEU A 48 -6.72 6.75 0.72
C LEU A 48 -5.59 6.64 1.76
N ASP A 49 -4.34 6.60 1.32
CA ASP A 49 -3.18 6.51 2.20
C ASP A 49 -3.08 7.73 3.14
N ARG A 50 -3.35 8.95 2.64
CA ARG A 50 -3.43 10.16 3.49
C ARG A 50 -4.48 10.03 4.60
N VAL A 51 -5.63 9.43 4.32
CA VAL A 51 -6.66 9.19 5.34
C VAL A 51 -6.24 8.07 6.30
N LEU A 52 -5.74 6.96 5.78
CA LEU A 52 -5.38 5.81 6.59
C LEU A 52 -4.19 6.11 7.50
N PHE A 53 -3.08 6.61 6.96
CA PHE A 53 -1.84 6.82 7.72
C PHE A 53 -1.76 8.20 8.37
N GLY A 54 -2.36 9.23 7.76
CA GLY A 54 -2.40 10.57 8.35
C GLY A 54 -3.42 10.72 9.48
N ILE A 55 -4.49 9.91 9.49
CA ILE A 55 -5.60 10.04 10.44
C ILE A 55 -5.86 8.74 11.18
N TRP A 56 -6.26 7.68 10.48
CA TRP A 56 -6.87 6.51 11.12
C TRP A 56 -5.87 5.63 11.89
N PHE A 57 -4.65 5.46 11.40
CA PHE A 57 -3.57 4.71 12.05
C PHE A 57 -2.70 5.56 12.98
N ARG A 58 -2.96 6.87 13.09
CA ARG A 58 -2.06 7.82 13.79
C ARG A 58 -1.82 7.47 15.26
N GLU A 59 -2.86 6.98 15.95
CA GLU A 59 -2.79 6.63 17.37
C GLU A 59 -2.50 5.14 17.63
N ARG A 60 -2.19 4.39 16.57
CA ARG A 60 -1.92 2.96 16.66
C ARG A 60 -0.70 2.69 17.55
N ARG A 61 -0.79 1.67 18.39
CA ARG A 61 0.31 1.20 19.26
C ARG A 61 0.80 -0.21 18.90
N GLU A 62 -0.05 -1.01 18.28
CA GLU A 62 0.29 -2.37 17.86
C GLU A 62 1.06 -2.37 16.53
N PRO A 63 1.93 -3.36 16.26
CA PRO A 63 2.61 -3.46 14.97
C PRO A 63 1.64 -3.52 13.78
N LEU A 64 1.99 -2.84 12.69
CA LEU A 64 1.30 -2.89 11.39
C LEU A 64 2.27 -3.36 10.30
N HIS A 65 1.98 -4.49 9.65
CA HIS A 65 2.86 -5.00 8.60
C HIS A 65 2.51 -4.40 7.25
N LEU A 66 3.51 -3.82 6.59
CA LEU A 66 3.36 -3.20 5.28
C LEU A 66 4.03 -4.08 4.22
N LEU A 67 3.22 -4.61 3.30
CA LEU A 67 3.62 -5.55 2.25
C LEU A 67 3.47 -4.91 0.87
N GLY A 68 4.51 -4.20 0.43
CA GLY A 68 4.50 -3.48 -0.85
C GLY A 68 5.33 -4.18 -1.92
N SER A 69 4.88 -4.15 -3.18
CA SER A 69 5.71 -4.45 -4.35
C SER A 69 5.82 -3.24 -5.28
N SER A 70 7.02 -2.96 -5.81
CA SER A 70 7.29 -1.84 -6.70
C SER A 70 6.76 -0.52 -6.12
N ILE A 71 5.89 0.22 -6.83
CA ILE A 71 5.26 1.45 -6.36
C ILE A 71 4.48 1.28 -5.04
N GLY A 72 3.99 0.07 -4.75
CA GLY A 72 3.41 -0.27 -3.45
C GLY A 72 4.42 -0.19 -2.30
N SER A 73 5.69 -0.54 -2.55
CA SER A 73 6.77 -0.38 -1.57
C SER A 73 7.11 1.10 -1.36
N TRP A 74 6.98 1.94 -2.39
CA TRP A 74 7.28 3.38 -2.29
C TRP A 74 6.22 4.11 -1.48
N ARG A 75 4.94 3.79 -1.71
CA ARG A 75 3.82 4.27 -0.88
C ARG A 75 4.05 3.97 0.59
N PHE A 76 4.33 2.69 0.92
CA PHE A 76 4.54 2.29 2.30
C PHE A 76 5.81 2.86 2.94
N ALA A 77 6.81 3.24 2.14
CA ALA A 77 7.93 4.02 2.63
C ALA A 77 7.52 5.46 2.95
N ALA A 78 6.72 6.11 2.11
CA ALA A 78 6.15 7.43 2.40
C ALA A 78 5.23 7.39 3.64
N ASP A 79 4.38 6.38 3.74
CA ASP A 79 3.46 6.15 4.86
C ASP A 79 4.17 5.89 6.20
N SER A 80 5.47 5.55 6.14
CA SER A 80 6.30 5.31 7.33
C SER A 80 7.28 6.46 7.61
N CYS A 81 7.14 7.62 6.95
CA CYS A 81 7.83 8.85 7.34
C CYS A 81 7.15 9.49 8.56
N ALA A 82 7.86 10.36 9.29
CA ALA A 82 7.30 11.05 10.46
C ALA A 82 6.04 11.88 10.13
N ASP A 83 6.02 12.50 8.94
CA ASP A 83 4.82 13.10 8.34
C ASP A 83 4.47 12.35 7.05
N PRO A 84 3.57 11.35 7.11
CA PRO A 84 3.22 10.54 5.95
C PRO A 84 2.48 11.36 4.89
N VAL A 85 1.67 12.35 5.28
CA VAL A 85 0.93 13.18 4.32
C VAL A 85 1.90 14.02 3.48
N ALA A 86 2.85 14.69 4.13
CA ALA A 86 3.85 15.47 3.43
C ALA A 86 4.77 14.59 2.55
N ALA A 87 5.09 13.37 2.99
CA ALA A 87 5.87 12.42 2.19
C ALA A 87 5.12 11.96 0.93
N ILE A 88 3.82 11.65 1.06
CA ILE A 88 2.96 11.31 -0.09
C ILE A 88 2.87 12.48 -1.06
N ASP A 89 2.71 13.72 -0.57
CA ASP A 89 2.64 14.92 -1.41
C ASP A 89 3.95 15.13 -2.22
N ARG A 90 5.12 14.95 -1.58
CA ARG A 90 6.42 14.98 -2.27
C ARG A 90 6.54 13.88 -3.32
N MET A 91 6.12 12.67 -2.99
CA MET A 91 6.12 11.54 -3.91
C MET A 91 5.23 11.83 -5.13
N GLU A 92 4.05 12.43 -4.90
CA GLU A 92 3.08 12.74 -5.95
C GLU A 92 3.65 13.79 -6.89
N ALA A 93 4.16 14.89 -6.35
CA ALA A 93 4.82 15.94 -7.11
C ALA A 93 5.99 15.39 -7.94
N ALA A 94 6.90 14.63 -7.32
CA ALA A 94 8.06 14.05 -8.02
C ALA A 94 7.64 13.06 -9.13
N TYR A 95 6.56 12.30 -8.92
CA TYR A 95 6.06 11.33 -9.88
C TYR A 95 5.35 11.98 -11.07
N ILE A 96 4.53 13.01 -10.86
CA ILE A 96 3.76 13.65 -11.95
C ILE A 96 4.61 14.60 -12.80
N HIS A 97 5.68 15.17 -12.22
CA HIS A 97 6.55 16.13 -12.90
C HIS A 97 7.79 15.48 -13.55
N GLN A 98 7.91 14.16 -13.52
CA GLN A 98 8.97 13.47 -14.27
C GLN A 98 8.71 13.57 -15.78
N ALA A 99 9.76 13.75 -16.56
CA ALA A 99 9.75 13.64 -18.01
C ALA A 99 10.76 12.58 -18.44
N TYR A 100 10.47 11.84 -19.50
CA TYR A 100 11.35 10.84 -20.10
C TYR A 100 11.70 11.22 -21.52
N ASP A 101 12.84 10.75 -22.01
CA ASP A 101 13.11 10.74 -23.44
C ASP A 101 12.08 9.86 -24.17
N LYS A 102 11.93 10.06 -25.49
CA LYS A 102 10.93 9.34 -26.31
C LYS A 102 11.05 7.81 -26.22
N GLN A 103 12.28 7.31 -26.05
CA GLN A 103 12.58 5.90 -25.81
C GLN A 103 13.60 5.82 -24.67
N PRO A 104 13.14 5.85 -23.41
CA PRO A 104 14.03 5.96 -22.29
C PRO A 104 14.81 4.65 -22.10
N ALA A 105 16.11 4.77 -21.86
CA ALA A 105 16.93 3.61 -21.54
C ALA A 105 16.57 3.09 -20.12
N PRO A 106 16.72 1.78 -19.84
CA PRO A 106 16.48 1.24 -18.50
C PRO A 106 17.26 1.96 -17.38
N ARG A 107 18.44 2.51 -17.72
CA ARG A 107 19.25 3.33 -16.83
C ARG A 107 18.55 4.63 -16.43
N GLU A 108 18.00 5.36 -17.39
CA GLU A 108 17.26 6.61 -17.16
C GLU A 108 16.03 6.36 -16.26
N ILE A 109 15.29 5.28 -16.53
CA ILE A 109 14.15 4.84 -15.71
C ILE A 109 14.58 4.59 -14.26
N SER A 110 15.71 3.92 -14.08
CA SER A 110 16.25 3.62 -12.75
C SER A 110 16.71 4.90 -12.03
N GLU A 111 17.36 5.82 -12.73
CA GLU A 111 17.84 7.09 -12.17
C GLU A 111 16.66 7.99 -11.74
N LYS A 112 15.64 8.14 -12.58
CA LYS A 112 14.43 8.90 -12.24
C LYS A 112 13.64 8.26 -11.10
N SER A 113 13.54 6.92 -11.09
CA SER A 113 12.92 6.19 -9.97
C SER A 113 13.63 6.45 -8.64
N ARG A 114 14.97 6.43 -8.62
CA ARG A 114 15.75 6.75 -7.41
C ARG A 114 15.58 8.21 -6.99
N ALA A 115 15.52 9.14 -7.95
CA ALA A 115 15.28 10.55 -7.66
C ALA A 115 13.91 10.78 -7.01
N ILE A 116 12.86 10.11 -7.49
CA ILE A 116 11.52 10.18 -6.88
C ILE A 116 11.55 9.69 -5.44
N ILE A 117 12.16 8.51 -5.18
CA ILE A 117 12.25 7.96 -3.82
C ILE A 117 13.06 8.89 -2.91
N ALA A 118 14.17 9.44 -3.40
CA ALA A 118 14.99 10.37 -2.63
C ALA A 118 14.22 11.64 -2.25
N GLN A 119 13.45 12.22 -3.18
CA GLN A 119 12.60 13.38 -2.90
C GLN A 119 11.45 13.04 -1.94
N THR A 120 10.88 11.85 -2.08
CA THR A 120 9.82 11.35 -1.19
C THR A 120 10.31 11.31 0.26
N LEU A 121 11.45 10.65 0.49
CA LEU A 121 11.97 10.41 1.83
C LEU A 121 12.70 11.62 2.44
N GLY A 122 13.33 12.47 1.63
CA GLY A 122 14.21 13.51 2.16
C GLY A 122 15.41 12.92 2.91
N SER A 123 16.05 13.72 3.77
CA SER A 123 17.22 13.27 4.55
C SER A 123 16.85 12.32 5.69
N GLU A 124 15.75 12.59 6.39
CA GLU A 124 15.35 11.85 7.60
C GLU A 124 14.49 10.62 7.29
N GLY A 125 13.78 10.60 6.16
CA GLY A 125 12.83 9.54 5.83
C GLY A 125 13.42 8.12 5.86
N PRO A 126 14.68 7.85 5.45
CA PRO A 126 15.26 6.52 5.62
C PRO A 126 15.33 6.07 7.08
N VAL A 127 15.63 6.98 8.02
CA VAL A 127 15.65 6.68 9.47
C VAL A 127 14.23 6.48 9.97
N ASP A 128 13.31 7.39 9.62
CA ASP A 128 11.89 7.28 9.99
C ASP A 128 11.31 5.91 9.60
N VAL A 129 11.57 5.45 8.38
CA VAL A 129 11.05 4.19 7.86
C VAL A 129 11.62 2.97 8.59
N LEU A 130 12.90 3.00 8.94
CA LEU A 130 13.58 1.88 9.58
C LEU A 130 13.25 1.80 11.07
N ASP A 131 13.13 2.94 11.74
CA ASP A 131 12.91 3.06 13.18
C ASP A 131 11.45 3.34 13.54
N HIS A 132 10.54 3.28 12.56
CA HIS A 132 9.13 3.60 12.76
C HIS A 132 8.54 2.79 13.93
N PRO A 133 7.83 3.43 14.88
CA PRO A 133 7.42 2.79 16.13
C PRO A 133 6.51 1.56 15.91
N VAL A 134 5.57 1.63 14.96
CA VAL A 134 4.58 0.56 14.73
C VAL A 134 4.59 -0.09 13.33
N SER A 135 4.84 0.67 12.26
CA SER A 135 4.96 0.14 10.90
C SER A 135 6.17 -0.80 10.76
N ARG A 136 5.96 -1.93 10.09
CA ARG A 136 6.99 -2.95 9.84
C ARG A 136 7.01 -3.27 8.35
N SER A 137 8.00 -2.72 7.65
CA SER A 137 8.25 -3.03 6.24
C SER A 137 8.82 -4.43 6.10
N VAL A 138 8.05 -5.36 5.54
CA VAL A 138 8.54 -6.73 5.34
C VAL A 138 9.26 -6.82 4.00
N ARG A 139 10.58 -6.91 4.05
CA ARG A 139 11.38 -7.30 2.89
C ARG A 139 11.24 -8.82 2.70
N ARG A 140 10.71 -9.29 1.57
CA ARG A 140 10.91 -10.70 1.19
C ARG A 140 12.43 -10.92 1.07
N ARG A 141 13.03 -11.64 2.04
CA ARG A 141 14.32 -12.29 1.80
C ARG A 141 14.12 -13.18 0.58
N HIS A 142 14.99 -13.05 -0.42
CA HIS A 142 14.94 -13.83 -1.65
C HIS A 142 14.87 -15.33 -1.34
N HIS A 143 13.67 -15.89 -1.36
CA HIS A 143 13.47 -17.29 -1.68
C HIS A 143 12.83 -17.29 -3.08
N ARG A 144 13.55 -17.84 -4.05
CA ARG A 144 13.11 -18.00 -5.44
C ARG A 144 11.75 -18.68 -5.50
N GLN A 145 10.68 -17.89 -5.64
CA GLN A 145 9.44 -18.33 -6.28
C GLN A 145 8.96 -17.16 -7.15
N THR A 146 9.26 -17.34 -8.43
CA THR A 146 8.60 -16.83 -9.63
C THR A 146 7.64 -15.65 -9.50
N ALA A 147 7.91 -14.63 -10.32
CA ALA A 147 6.91 -13.71 -10.83
C ALA A 147 5.76 -14.49 -11.46
N ALA A 148 4.71 -14.71 -10.68
CA ALA A 148 3.39 -15.05 -11.16
C ALA A 148 2.45 -14.17 -10.35
N CYS A 149 1.42 -13.65 -11.02
CA CYS A 149 0.26 -13.03 -10.40
C CYS A 149 -0.01 -13.61 -9.01
N LEU A 150 -0.34 -12.76 -8.02
CA LEU A 150 -1.02 -13.22 -6.81
C LEU A 150 -2.07 -14.24 -7.27
N PRO A 151 -1.88 -15.55 -7.00
CA PRO A 151 -2.82 -16.53 -7.49
C PRO A 151 -4.15 -16.20 -6.83
N SER A 152 -5.25 -16.41 -7.55
CA SER A 152 -6.61 -16.38 -6.99
C SER A 152 -6.72 -17.16 -5.66
N SER A 153 -5.83 -18.13 -5.44
CA SER A 153 -5.64 -18.90 -4.21
C SER A 153 -5.20 -18.09 -2.96
N PHE A 154 -4.55 -16.92 -3.10
CA PHE A 154 -4.20 -16.07 -1.95
C PHE A 154 -5.43 -15.36 -1.37
N CYS A 155 -6.47 -15.15 -2.20
CA CYS A 155 -7.77 -14.67 -1.72
C CYS A 155 -8.49 -15.77 -0.90
N GLY A 156 -8.33 -17.04 -1.28
CA GLY A 156 -8.93 -18.17 -0.56
C GLY A 156 -8.30 -18.46 0.80
N SER A 157 -6.97 -18.47 0.90
CA SER A 157 -6.29 -18.86 2.14
C SER A 157 -6.38 -17.82 3.27
N VAL A 158 -6.56 -16.53 2.93
CA VAL A 158 -6.81 -15.44 3.90
C VAL A 158 -8.22 -15.53 4.51
N LEU A 159 -9.18 -16.13 3.80
CA LEU A 159 -10.55 -16.31 4.28
C LEU A 159 -10.74 -17.57 5.14
N GLU A 160 -9.87 -18.57 5.01
CA GLU A 160 -9.98 -19.85 5.72
C GLU A 160 -9.10 -19.95 6.99
N ASN A 161 -7.99 -19.23 7.08
CA ASN A 161 -7.02 -19.40 8.19
C ASN A 161 -6.92 -18.19 9.11
N GLY A 162 -7.95 -17.89 9.91
CA GLY A 162 -7.82 -17.21 11.22
C GLY A 162 -7.10 -15.85 11.32
N TYR A 163 -6.65 -15.23 10.21
CA TYR A 163 -5.97 -13.94 10.23
C TYR A 163 -7.00 -12.82 10.44
N PRO A 164 -6.78 -11.91 11.41
CA PRO A 164 -7.62 -10.74 11.57
C PRO A 164 -7.40 -9.80 10.37
N LEU A 165 -8.50 -9.50 9.68
CA LEU A 165 -8.70 -8.55 8.59
C LEU A 165 -7.43 -8.09 7.83
N VAL A 166 -7.22 -8.68 6.67
CA VAL A 166 -6.40 -8.07 5.62
C VAL A 166 -7.27 -7.05 4.88
N ILE A 167 -6.79 -5.84 4.64
CA ILE A 167 -7.41 -4.93 3.67
C ILE A 167 -6.70 -5.18 2.34
N PRO A 168 -7.18 -6.10 1.48
CA PRO A 168 -6.80 -6.06 0.08
C PRO A 168 -7.40 -4.77 -0.49
N ILE A 169 -6.61 -4.03 -1.25
CA ILE A 169 -7.14 -3.00 -2.16
C ILE A 169 -7.23 -3.67 -3.54
N PRO A 170 -8.29 -4.44 -3.85
CA PRO A 170 -8.43 -5.06 -5.15
C PRO A 170 -8.68 -3.98 -6.20
N VAL A 171 -7.99 -4.09 -7.33
CA VAL A 171 -8.34 -3.34 -8.54
C VAL A 171 -8.90 -4.35 -9.54
N PRO A 172 -10.16 -4.24 -9.98
CA PRO A 172 -10.68 -5.12 -11.01
C PRO A 172 -9.90 -4.89 -12.30
N VAL A 173 -9.21 -5.93 -12.78
CA VAL A 173 -8.64 -5.96 -14.13
C VAL A 173 -9.71 -6.59 -15.02
N ARG A 174 -10.42 -5.78 -15.80
CA ARG A 174 -11.12 -6.32 -16.98
C ARG A 174 -10.06 -6.70 -17.98
N ALA A 175 -9.82 -7.99 -18.17
CA ALA A 175 -9.15 -8.49 -19.36
C ALA A 175 -10.05 -8.12 -20.54
N GLY A 176 -9.57 -7.23 -21.41
CA GLY A 176 -10.19 -6.97 -22.71
C GLY A 176 -10.07 -8.21 -23.58
N ALA A 177 -11.13 -8.48 -24.33
CA ALA A 177 -11.26 -9.54 -25.30
C ALA A 177 -10.22 -9.46 -26.43
#